data_AF-A0A1Q7XCZ0-F1
#
_entry.id   AF-A0A1Q7XCZ0-F1
#
_cell.length_a   1.000
_cell.length_b   1.000
_cell.length_c   1.000
_cell.angle_alpha   90.00
_cell.angle_beta   90.00
_cell.angle_gamma   90.00
#
_symmetry.space_group_name_H-M   'P 1'
#
loop_
_entity.id
_entity.type
_entity.pdbx_description
1 polymer ?
#
loop_
_entity_poly.entity_id
_entity_poly.type
_entity_poly.pdbx_seq_one_letter_code
_entity_poly.pdbx_strand_id
1 'polypeptide(L)'
;MSEDLLRSVRDLIASRKGDTKRLREIFETIKRGNPLLLSDYRYIQSLTLEDSGQQLTENKSDDRASKEDKPKPSKRDESLNLLRIRLAEGQITIDEFRELKEALTED
;
A
#
# COMPACT_ATOMS: atom_id res chain seq x y z
N MET A 1 -17.63 -6.19 1.08
CA MET A 1 -16.30 -5.53 1.01
C MET A 1 -15.88 -5.21 -0.42
N SER A 2 -16.04 -6.12 -1.38
CA SER A 2 -15.66 -5.89 -2.79
C SER A 2 -16.54 -4.86 -3.51
N GLU A 3 -17.82 -4.75 -3.14
CA GLU A 3 -18.79 -3.85 -3.78
C GLU A 3 -18.52 -2.36 -3.52
N ASP A 4 -18.17 -1.98 -2.29
CA ASP A 4 -17.79 -0.60 -1.95
C ASP A 4 -16.58 -0.13 -2.77
N LEU A 5 -15.57 -0.98 -2.90
CA LEU A 5 -14.37 -0.67 -3.68
C LEU A 5 -14.70 -0.49 -5.17
N LEU A 6 -15.59 -1.34 -5.69
CA LEU A 6 -16.04 -1.31 -7.07
C LEU A 6 -16.84 -0.02 -7.37
N ARG A 7 -17.63 0.45 -6.40
CA ARG A 7 -18.31 1.75 -6.44
C ARG A 7 -17.31 2.91 -6.44
N SER A 8 -16.34 2.90 -5.54
CA SER A 8 -15.29 3.93 -5.47
C SER A 8 -14.48 4.02 -6.77
N VAL A 9 -14.07 2.89 -7.35
CA VAL A 9 -13.34 2.87 -8.63
C VAL A 9 -14.21 3.42 -9.77
N ARG A 10 -15.51 3.10 -9.79
CA ARG A 10 -16.45 3.65 -10.77
C ARG A 10 -16.57 5.17 -10.64
N ASP A 11 -16.66 5.67 -9.42
CA ASP A 11 -16.76 7.11 -9.13
C ASP A 11 -15.46 7.84 -9.48
N LEU A 12 -14.28 7.23 -9.27
CA LEU A 12 -12.98 7.76 -9.72
C LEU A 12 -12.88 7.85 -11.25
N ILE A 13 -13.33 6.82 -11.97
CA ILE A 13 -13.38 6.82 -13.44
C ILE A 13 -14.32 7.93 -13.93
N ALA A 14 -15.51 8.05 -13.34
CA ALA A 14 -16.49 9.07 -13.69
C ALA A 14 -15.96 10.49 -13.41
N SER A 15 -15.23 10.66 -12.30
CA SER A 15 -14.62 11.93 -11.90
C SER A 15 -13.34 12.27 -12.68
N ARG A 16 -12.91 11.39 -13.61
CA ARG A 16 -11.62 11.47 -14.32
C ARG A 16 -10.42 11.73 -13.39
N LYS A 17 -10.49 11.23 -12.15
CA LYS A 17 -9.42 11.37 -11.16
C LYS A 17 -8.47 10.18 -11.31
N GLY A 18 -7.28 10.45 -11.82
CA GLY A 18 -6.24 9.45 -12.06
C GLY A 18 -6.26 8.86 -13.47
N ASP A 19 -5.66 7.68 -13.59
CA ASP A 19 -5.43 6.96 -14.83
C ASP A 19 -6.62 6.04 -15.10
N THR A 20 -7.46 6.47 -16.04
CA THR A 20 -8.65 5.74 -16.47
C THR A 20 -8.37 4.35 -17.00
N LYS A 21 -7.20 4.10 -17.62
CA LYS A 21 -6.82 2.76 -18.10
C LYS A 21 -6.58 1.84 -16.91
N ARG A 22 -5.77 2.32 -15.96
CA ARG A 22 -5.44 1.56 -14.75
C ARG A 22 -6.67 1.30 -13.88
N LEU A 23 -7.52 2.32 -13.68
CA LEU A 23 -8.76 2.16 -12.93
C LEU A 23 -9.72 1.14 -13.59
N ARG A 24 -9.76 1.08 -14.92
CA ARG A 24 -10.55 0.08 -15.65
C ARG A 24 -10.01 -1.34 -15.47
N GLU A 25 -8.69 -1.52 -15.47
CA GLU A 25 -8.06 -2.82 -15.19
C GLU A 25 -8.36 -3.30 -13.76
N ILE A 26 -8.27 -2.39 -12.79
CA ILE A 26 -8.64 -2.62 -11.39
C ILE A 26 -10.12 -3.01 -11.30
N PHE A 27 -11.00 -2.26 -11.95
CA PHE A 27 -12.44 -2.51 -11.96
C PHE A 27 -12.77 -3.93 -12.48
N GLU A 28 -12.16 -4.32 -13.59
CA GLU A 28 -12.32 -5.67 -14.15
C GLU A 28 -11.76 -6.76 -13.22
N THR A 29 -10.65 -6.49 -12.53
CA THR A 29 -10.04 -7.42 -11.56
C THR A 29 -10.99 -7.68 -10.39
N ILE A 30 -11.58 -6.63 -9.80
CA ILE A 30 -12.56 -6.77 -8.71
C ILE A 30 -13.81 -7.49 -9.21
N LYS A 31 -14.30 -7.16 -10.41
CA LYS A 31 -15.51 -7.77 -11.01
C LYS A 31 -15.34 -9.26 -11.27
N ARG A 32 -14.13 -9.70 -11.61
CA ARG A 32 -13.78 -11.13 -11.78
C ARG A 32 -13.62 -11.87 -10.45
N GLY A 33 -13.66 -11.17 -9.31
CA GLY A 33 -13.44 -11.75 -7.98
C GLY A 33 -11.96 -12.00 -7.68
N ASN A 34 -11.04 -11.43 -8.46
CA ASN A 34 -9.61 -11.58 -8.23
C ASN A 34 -9.12 -10.61 -7.15
N PRO A 35 -8.13 -11.03 -6.34
CA PRO A 35 -7.52 -10.13 -5.37
C PRO A 35 -6.73 -9.02 -6.09
N LEU A 36 -6.89 -7.79 -5.61
CA LEU A 36 -6.13 -6.64 -6.11
C LEU A 36 -4.70 -6.66 -5.58
N LEU A 37 -3.78 -6.16 -6.39
CA LEU A 37 -2.42 -5.89 -5.97
C LEU A 37 -2.39 -4.77 -4.93
N LEU A 38 -1.46 -4.84 -3.98
CA LEU A 38 -1.27 -3.80 -2.96
C LEU A 38 -1.03 -2.42 -3.59
N SER A 39 -0.33 -2.38 -4.72
CA SER A 39 -0.07 -1.16 -5.49
C SER A 39 -1.35 -0.51 -6.00
N ASP A 40 -2.35 -1.32 -6.38
CA ASP A 40 -3.63 -0.83 -6.89
C ASP A 40 -4.55 -0.40 -5.74
N TYR A 41 -4.50 -1.10 -4.61
CA TYR A 41 -5.16 -0.66 -3.38
C TYR A 41 -4.65 0.72 -2.93
N ARG A 42 -3.33 0.90 -2.87
CA ARG A 42 -2.72 2.20 -2.54
C ARG A 42 -3.11 3.27 -3.55
N TYR A 43 -3.14 2.92 -4.83
CA TYR A 43 -3.51 3.85 -5.88
C TYR A 43 -4.93 4.39 -5.73
N ILE A 44 -5.91 3.50 -5.54
CA ILE A 44 -7.32 3.88 -5.30
C ILE A 44 -7.40 4.72 -4.03
N GLN A 45 -6.73 4.30 -2.97
CA GLN A 45 -6.74 4.97 -1.67
C GLN A 45 -6.21 6.40 -1.78
N SER A 46 -5.08 6.62 -2.45
CA SER A 46 -4.53 7.96 -2.69
C SER A 46 -5.52 8.86 -3.44
N LEU A 47 -6.17 8.34 -4.48
CA LEU A 47 -7.15 9.12 -5.26
C LEU A 47 -8.41 9.47 -4.46
N THR A 48 -8.87 8.56 -3.58
CA THR A 48 -10.01 8.84 -2.70
C THR A 48 -9.66 9.79 -1.55
N LEU A 49 -8.42 9.76 -1.05
CA LEU A 49 -7.97 10.70 -0.01
C LEU A 49 -7.83 12.13 -0.56
N GLU A 50 -7.44 12.30 -1.82
CA GLU A 50 -7.34 13.63 -2.44
C GLU A 50 -8.71 14.34 -2.61
N ASP A 51 -9.82 13.60 -2.61
CA ASP A 51 -11.18 14.18 -2.64
C ASP A 51 -11.68 14.61 -1.25
N SER A 52 -11.22 13.92 -0.20
CA SER A 52 -11.54 14.23 1.19
C SER A 52 -10.46 15.13 1.79
N GLY A 53 -10.50 16.41 1.44
CA GLY A 53 -9.60 17.40 2.01
C GLY A 53 -9.62 17.37 3.55
N GLN A 54 -8.45 17.05 4.11
CA GLN A 54 -7.95 17.25 5.48
C GLN A 54 -7.75 16.01 6.37
N GLN A 55 -6.46 15.69 6.51
CA GLN A 55 -5.72 15.23 7.70
C GLN A 55 -5.79 13.76 8.12
N LEU A 56 -4.76 13.02 7.73
CA LEU A 56 -3.93 12.33 8.72
C LEU A 56 -2.45 12.62 8.43
N THR A 57 -1.97 13.69 9.05
CA THR A 57 -0.59 13.98 9.47
C THR A 57 0.56 13.32 8.68
N GLU A 58 1.20 14.14 7.83
CA GLU A 58 2.66 14.31 7.93
C GLU A 58 3.01 14.53 9.42
N ASN A 59 3.77 13.62 10.04
CA ASN A 59 4.67 14.05 11.11
C ASN A 59 5.84 14.76 10.41
N LYS A 60 5.75 16.07 10.40
CA LYS A 60 6.82 16.98 9.96
C LYS A 60 7.46 17.57 11.20
N SER A 61 8.77 17.38 11.33
CA SER A 61 9.67 18.33 11.98
C SER A 61 10.99 18.16 11.23
N ASP A 62 11.23 19.03 10.25
CA ASP A 62 12.14 20.18 10.37
C ASP A 62 13.59 19.71 10.14
N ASP A 63 14.45 20.30 9.34
CA ASP A 63 14.55 21.66 8.83
C ASP A 63 15.59 21.61 7.69
N ARG A 64 15.36 22.38 6.63
CA ARG A 64 16.34 22.92 5.66
C ARG A 64 17.33 22.01 4.92
N ALA A 65 17.20 22.14 3.60
CA ALA A 65 18.26 22.08 2.59
C ALA A 65 18.76 20.70 2.16
N SER A 66 19.22 20.66 0.90
CA SER A 66 19.85 19.53 0.17
C SER A 66 18.83 18.64 -0.56
N LYS A 67 18.73 18.73 -1.89
CA LYS A 67 19.55 18.00 -2.89
C LYS A 67 19.51 16.48 -2.69
N GLU A 68 18.97 15.78 -3.70
CA GLU A 68 19.17 14.35 -4.02
C GLU A 68 19.29 13.37 -2.83
N ASP A 69 18.26 12.57 -2.53
CA ASP A 69 18.47 11.14 -2.26
C ASP A 69 17.17 10.33 -2.26
N LYS A 70 17.27 9.09 -2.74
CA LYS A 70 16.22 8.06 -2.72
C LYS A 70 15.79 7.76 -1.26
N PRO A 71 14.53 7.40 -0.98
CA PRO A 71 14.17 6.97 0.37
C PRO A 71 14.84 5.62 0.65
N LYS A 72 15.92 5.66 1.43
CA LYS A 72 16.55 4.49 2.05
C LYS A 72 15.47 3.75 2.85
N PRO A 73 15.20 2.46 2.62
CA PRO A 73 14.28 1.71 3.46
C PRO A 73 14.82 1.75 4.89
N SER A 74 13.96 2.11 5.84
CA SER A 74 14.27 1.93 7.25
C SER A 74 14.63 0.47 7.45
N LYS A 75 15.69 0.15 8.22
CA LYS A 75 16.19 -1.23 8.40
C LYS A 75 15.11 -2.22 8.86
N ARG A 76 14.03 -1.71 9.47
CA ARG A 76 12.83 -2.46 9.86
C ARG A 76 12.05 -2.95 8.63
N ASP A 77 11.84 -2.11 7.61
CA ASP A 77 11.15 -2.49 6.38
C ASP A 77 11.94 -3.53 5.57
N GLU A 78 13.26 -3.44 5.57
CA GLU A 78 14.12 -4.43 4.90
C GLU A 78 14.05 -5.79 5.61
N SER A 79 14.14 -5.78 6.94
CA SER A 79 14.03 -6.99 7.76
C SER A 79 12.66 -7.67 7.58
N LEU A 80 11.56 -6.91 7.58
CA LEU A 80 10.22 -7.46 7.37
C LEU A 80 10.03 -8.06 5.96
N ASN A 81 10.62 -7.44 4.94
CA ASN A 81 10.60 -8.01 3.59
C ASN A 81 11.42 -9.30 3.51
N LEU A 82 12.56 -9.36 4.18
CA LEU A 82 13.37 -10.58 4.25
C LEU A 82 12.60 -11.73 4.91
N LEU A 83 11.92 -11.47 6.04
CA LEU A 83 11.07 -12.46 6.71
C LEU A 83 9.97 -13.00 5.77
N ARG A 84 9.33 -12.13 4.97
CA ARG A 84 8.29 -12.55 4.02
C ARG A 84 8.84 -13.45 2.92
N ILE A 85 10.04 -13.15 2.40
CA ILE A 85 10.72 -13.97 1.40
C ILE A 85 11.02 -15.36 1.99
N ARG A 86 11.59 -15.41 3.20
CA ARG A 86 11.91 -16.68 3.88
C ARG A 86 10.67 -17.54 4.14
N LEU A 87 9.54 -16.92 4.48
CA LEU A 87 8.26 -17.62 4.65
C LEU A 87 7.77 -18.20 3.31
N ALA A 88 7.89 -17.44 2.22
CA ALA A 88 7.50 -17.89 0.88
C ALA A 88 8.41 -19.01 0.34
N GLU A 89 9.69 -18.98 0.69
CA GLU A 89 10.66 -20.04 0.38
C GLU A 89 10.54 -21.27 1.28
N GLY A 90 9.70 -21.21 2.33
CA GLY A 90 9.55 -22.29 3.31
C GLY A 90 10.76 -22.47 4.23
N GLN A 91 11.65 -21.48 4.30
CA GLN A 91 12.81 -21.49 5.20
C GLN A 91 12.42 -21.23 6.66
N ILE A 92 11.28 -20.59 6.88
CA ILE A 92 10.68 -20.37 8.19
C ILE A 92 9.20 -20.75 8.15
N THR A 93 8.68 -21.17 9.30
CA THR A 93 7.26 -21.44 9.49
C THR A 93 6.47 -20.17 9.79
N ILE A 94 5.14 -20.28 9.73
CA ILE A 94 4.23 -19.15 10.01
C ILE A 94 4.37 -18.66 11.46
N ASP A 95 4.62 -19.57 12.41
CA ASP A 95 4.87 -19.24 13.82
C ASP A 95 6.18 -18.45 13.99
N GLU A 96 7.27 -18.94 13.40
CA GLU A 96 8.56 -18.24 13.42
C GLU A 96 8.49 -16.85 12.77
N PHE A 97 7.73 -16.72 11.68
CA PHE A 97 7.50 -15.42 11.05
C PHE A 97 6.79 -14.43 11.98
N ARG A 98 5.80 -14.88 12.77
CA ARG A 98 5.07 -14.01 13.70
C ARG A 98 5.95 -13.56 14.86
N GLU A 99 6.70 -14.47 15.46
CA GLU A 99 7.63 -14.18 16.55
C GLU A 99 8.70 -13.16 16.12
N LEU A 100 9.33 -13.39 14.97
CA LEU A 100 10.35 -12.48 14.43
C LEU A 100 9.76 -11.13 14.03
N LYS A 101 8.53 -11.10 13.50
CA LYS A 101 7.83 -9.87 13.16
C LYS A 101 7.52 -9.04 14.41
N GLU A 102 7.08 -9.68 15.49
CA GLU A 102 6.77 -9.03 16.76
C GLU A 102 8.04 -8.42 17.39
N ALA A 103 9.13 -9.18 17.46
CA ALA A 103 10.43 -8.70 17.94
C ALA A 103 11.00 -7.52 17.12
N LEU A 104 10.61 -7.39 15.85
CA LEU A 104 10.98 -6.27 14.98
C LEU A 104 10.09 -5.03 15.14
N THR A 105 8.93 -5.19 15.78
CA THR A 105 7.91 -4.15 15.95
C THR A 105 7.83 -3.62 17.38
N GLU A 106 8.34 -4.36 18.37
CA GLU A 106 8.41 -3.95 19.77
C GLU A 106 9.67 -3.10 20.02
N ASP A 107 9.52 -1.77 20.00
CA ASP A 107 10.51 -0.76 20.41
C ASP A 107 9.79 0.42 21.09
#